data_AF-A0A530BES0-F1
#
_entry.id   AF-A0A530BES0-F1
#
_cell.length_a   1.000
_cell.length_b   1.000
_cell.length_c   1.000
_cell.angle_alpha   90.00
_cell.angle_beta   90.00
_cell.angle_gamma   90.00
#
_symmetry.space_group_name_H-M   'P 1'
#
loop_
_entity.id
_entity.type
_entity.pdbx_description
1 polymer ?
#
loop_
_entity_poly.entity_id
_entity_poly.type
_entity_poly.pdbx_seq_one_letter_code
_entity_poly.pdbx_strand_id
1 'polypeptide(L)'
;MAALTDPDLLFPPEANSRALARALYAGVKDLPIVSPHGHTGVPPLDGAPVETDGRAIWRRFAEHYYLFRGTPTRLWLNHVFEHLFGIEEPLTAASADRTYDTIATLLQREDYRPRALFERFNIEVIATTEGALDDLKWHRTIRDSG
;
A
#
# COMPACT_ATOMS: atom_id res chain seq x y z
N MET A 1 -20.59 -10.49 2.73
CA MET A 1 -19.43 -11.04 1.98
C MET A 1 -18.29 -11.24 2.98
N ALA A 2 -17.39 -12.19 2.77
CA ALA A 2 -16.21 -12.35 3.62
C ALA A 2 -15.22 -11.21 3.33
N ALA A 3 -14.59 -10.64 4.37
CA ALA A 3 -13.57 -9.60 4.25
C ALA A 3 -12.35 -10.07 3.43
N LEU A 4 -11.60 -9.15 2.84
CA LEU A 4 -10.39 -9.48 2.07
C LEU A 4 -9.23 -9.87 2.99
N THR A 5 -9.24 -9.38 4.22
CA THR A 5 -8.28 -9.65 5.27
C THR A 5 -8.98 -10.23 6.51
N ASP A 6 -8.28 -11.13 7.20
CA ASP A 6 -8.73 -11.67 8.49
C ASP A 6 -8.12 -10.82 9.62
N PRO A 7 -8.88 -10.40 10.65
CA PRO A 7 -8.31 -9.70 11.81
C PRO A 7 -7.19 -10.47 12.54
N ASP A 8 -7.15 -11.80 12.42
CA ASP A 8 -6.12 -12.68 12.96
C ASP A 8 -5.09 -13.13 11.89
N LEU A 9 -5.03 -12.46 10.74
CA LEU A 9 -4.07 -12.77 9.69
C LEU A 9 -2.63 -12.75 10.25
N LEU A 10 -1.86 -13.79 9.91
CA LEU A 10 -0.50 -14.07 10.43
C LEU A 10 -0.41 -14.52 11.89
N PHE A 11 -1.51 -14.61 12.64
CA PHE A 11 -1.48 -15.16 13.98
C PHE A 11 -1.44 -16.70 13.97
N PRO A 12 -0.81 -17.33 14.98
CA PRO A 12 -0.79 -18.78 15.10
C PRO A 12 -2.21 -19.39 15.16
N PRO A 13 -2.40 -20.62 14.67
CA PRO A 13 -3.71 -21.27 14.72
C PRO A 13 -4.11 -21.73 16.13
N GLU A 14 -3.15 -21.96 17.03
CA GLU A 14 -3.41 -22.45 18.38
C GLU A 14 -4.04 -21.37 19.27
N ALA A 15 -5.13 -21.69 19.96
CA ALA A 15 -5.94 -20.72 20.70
C ALA A 15 -5.14 -19.89 21.73
N ASN A 16 -4.28 -20.54 22.52
CA ASN A 16 -3.48 -19.83 23.54
C ASN A 16 -2.46 -18.89 22.90
N SER A 17 -1.75 -19.35 21.87
CA SER A 17 -0.77 -18.56 21.12
C SER A 17 -1.43 -17.39 20.40
N ARG A 18 -2.60 -17.62 19.78
CA ARG A 18 -3.39 -16.58 19.12
C ARG A 18 -3.89 -15.52 20.09
N ALA A 19 -4.37 -15.92 21.28
CA ALA A 19 -4.83 -14.98 22.30
C ALA A 19 -3.69 -14.05 22.76
N LEU A 20 -2.49 -14.61 22.96
CA LEU A 20 -1.31 -13.82 23.29
C LEU A 20 -0.92 -12.87 22.14
N ALA A 21 -0.90 -13.36 20.90
CA ALA A 21 -0.60 -12.55 19.72
C ALA A 21 -1.56 -11.36 19.58
N ARG A 22 -2.87 -11.58 19.77
CA ARG A 22 -3.87 -10.50 19.77
C ARG A 22 -3.61 -9.46 20.86
N ALA A 23 -3.29 -9.89 22.07
CA ALA A 23 -3.04 -8.98 23.19
C ALA A 23 -1.81 -8.11 22.93
N LEU A 24 -0.73 -8.71 22.42
CA LEU A 24 0.49 -7.97 22.06
C LEU A 24 0.23 -7.01 20.90
N TYR A 25 -0.43 -7.46 19.83
CA TYR A 25 -0.75 -6.64 18.67
C TYR A 25 -1.65 -5.46 19.06
N ALA A 26 -2.68 -5.68 19.88
CA ALA A 26 -3.56 -4.61 20.35
C ALA A 26 -2.81 -3.50 21.11
N GLY A 27 -1.70 -3.83 21.78
CA GLY A 27 -0.86 -2.85 22.47
C GLY A 27 0.06 -2.04 21.57
N VAL A 28 0.29 -2.46 20.31
CA VAL A 28 1.29 -1.84 19.42
C VAL A 28 0.76 -1.40 18.05
N LYS A 29 -0.42 -1.88 17.63
CA LYS A 29 -0.95 -1.68 16.26
C LYS A 29 -1.19 -0.22 15.88
N ASP A 30 -1.42 0.64 16.88
CA ASP A 30 -1.73 2.06 16.69
C ASP A 30 -0.50 2.96 16.96
N LEU A 31 0.67 2.37 17.24
CA LEU A 31 1.91 3.13 17.40
C LEU A 31 2.36 3.75 16.07
N PRO A 32 3.08 4.89 16.10
CA PRO A 32 3.57 5.51 14.89
C PRO A 32 4.52 4.60 14.09
N ILE A 33 4.44 4.73 12.76
CA ILE A 33 5.33 4.01 11.85
C ILE A 33 6.68 4.75 11.79
N VAL A 34 7.74 4.01 12.09
CA VAL A 34 9.13 4.44 11.85
C VAL A 34 9.64 3.69 10.62
N SER A 35 9.87 4.41 9.52
CA SER A 35 10.42 3.87 8.26
C SER A 35 11.85 4.38 8.05
N PRO A 36 12.86 3.75 8.66
CA PRO A 36 14.23 4.27 8.71
C PRO A 36 15.03 4.05 7.42
N HIS A 37 14.47 3.34 6.44
CA HIS A 37 15.06 3.13 5.13
C HIS A 37 13.99 2.80 4.09
N GLY A 38 14.09 3.36 2.88
CA GLY A 38 13.15 3.10 1.81
C GLY A 38 13.54 3.72 0.47
N HIS A 39 12.78 3.34 -0.55
CA HIS A 39 12.86 3.87 -1.91
C HIS A 39 11.45 4.15 -2.42
N THR A 40 11.25 5.34 -2.99
CA THR A 40 9.96 5.73 -3.57
C THR A 40 10.14 6.04 -5.05
N GLY A 41 9.89 5.03 -5.89
CA GLY A 41 9.93 5.13 -7.34
C GLY A 41 11.21 4.58 -7.97
N VAL A 42 11.04 3.80 -9.05
CA VAL A 42 12.15 3.27 -9.86
C VAL A 42 11.74 3.40 -11.34
N PRO A 43 12.53 4.08 -12.19
CA PRO A 43 12.26 4.13 -13.63
C PRO A 43 12.66 2.79 -14.31
N PRO A 44 12.07 2.45 -15.46
CA PRO A 44 12.53 1.31 -16.28
C PRO A 44 13.99 1.47 -16.71
N LEU A 45 14.75 0.37 -16.74
CA LEU A 45 16.19 0.37 -16.97
C LEU A 45 16.61 0.41 -18.45
N ASP A 46 15.77 -0.08 -19.36
CA ASP A 46 16.14 -0.40 -20.75
C ASP A 46 15.43 0.44 -21.81
N GLY A 47 14.51 1.33 -21.41
CA GLY A 47 13.79 2.23 -22.32
C GLY A 47 12.89 1.50 -23.33
N ALA A 48 12.60 0.22 -23.13
CA ALA A 48 11.70 -0.53 -23.99
C ALA A 48 10.28 0.10 -23.96
N PRO A 49 9.52 0.05 -25.06
CA PRO A 49 8.14 0.49 -25.06
C PRO A 49 7.34 -0.30 -24.02
N VAL A 50 6.77 0.40 -23.06
CA VAL A 50 5.86 -0.17 -22.06
C VAL A 50 4.44 0.27 -22.36
N GLU A 51 3.46 -0.53 -21.95
CA GLU A 51 2.08 -0.07 -21.89
C GLU A 51 1.99 1.17 -21.00
N THR A 52 1.24 2.17 -21.43
CA THR A 52 1.07 3.44 -20.70
C THR A 52 -0.40 3.74 -20.37
N ASP A 53 -1.34 3.02 -20.96
CA ASP A 53 -2.74 3.08 -20.53
C ASP A 53 -2.91 2.40 -19.16
N GLY A 54 -3.04 3.21 -18.12
CA GLY A 54 -3.24 2.74 -16.74
C GLY A 54 -4.40 1.77 -16.59
N ARG A 55 -5.49 1.93 -17.36
CA ARG A 55 -6.64 1.03 -17.30
C ARG A 55 -6.32 -0.31 -17.96
N ALA A 56 -5.64 -0.31 -19.10
CA ALA A 56 -5.19 -1.54 -19.76
C ALA A 56 -4.23 -2.33 -18.85
N ILE A 57 -3.29 -1.64 -18.19
CA ILE A 57 -2.36 -2.26 -17.22
C ILE A 57 -3.15 -2.87 -16.06
N TRP A 58 -4.09 -2.12 -15.48
CA TRP A 58 -4.88 -2.59 -14.35
C TRP A 58 -5.73 -3.81 -14.69
N ARG A 59 -6.38 -3.83 -15.85
CA ARG A 59 -7.16 -4.99 -16.32
C ARG A 59 -6.29 -6.25 -16.43
N ARG A 60 -5.13 -6.15 -17.09
CA ARG A 60 -4.17 -7.27 -17.21
C ARG A 60 -3.70 -7.75 -15.83
N PHE A 61 -3.42 -6.83 -14.91
CA PHE A 61 -3.04 -7.16 -13.54
C PHE A 61 -4.17 -7.90 -12.80
N ALA A 62 -5.40 -7.38 -12.88
CA ALA A 62 -6.57 -7.96 -12.22
C ALA A 62 -6.94 -9.36 -12.76
N GLU A 63 -6.80 -9.57 -14.08
CA GLU A 63 -6.97 -10.88 -14.72
C GLU A 63 -6.02 -11.94 -14.15
N HIS A 64 -4.79 -11.54 -13.81
CA HIS A 64 -3.73 -12.42 -13.33
C HIS A 64 -3.54 -12.38 -11.82
N TYR A 65 -4.40 -11.68 -11.07
CA TYR A 65 -4.24 -11.47 -9.64
C TYR A 65 -4.26 -12.76 -8.80
N TYR A 66 -4.81 -13.85 -9.35
CA TYR A 66 -4.78 -15.17 -8.74
C TYR A 66 -3.37 -15.75 -8.58
N LEU A 67 -2.39 -15.30 -9.39
CA LEU A 67 -1.00 -15.75 -9.31
C LEU A 67 -0.33 -15.36 -7.99
N PHE A 68 -0.83 -14.33 -7.29
CA PHE A 68 -0.29 -13.90 -6.01
C PHE A 68 -0.80 -14.72 -4.81
N ARG A 69 -1.68 -15.70 -5.01
CA ARG A 69 -2.18 -16.56 -3.91
C ARG A 69 -1.00 -17.20 -3.15
N GLY A 70 -0.99 -17.04 -1.83
CA GLY A 70 0.08 -17.53 -0.96
C GLY A 70 1.33 -16.65 -0.89
N THR A 71 1.36 -15.51 -1.59
CA THR A 71 2.49 -14.56 -1.55
C THR A 71 2.22 -13.39 -0.60
N PRO A 72 3.27 -12.77 -0.02
CA PRO A 72 3.13 -11.53 0.75
C PRO A 72 2.47 -10.40 -0.03
N THR A 73 2.71 -10.32 -1.34
CA THR A 73 2.09 -9.33 -2.24
C THR A 73 0.56 -9.38 -2.19
N ARG A 74 -0.04 -10.58 -2.09
CA ARG A 74 -1.50 -10.70 -1.94
C ARG A 74 -1.98 -10.10 -0.62
N LEU A 75 -1.23 -10.31 0.46
CA LEU A 75 -1.57 -9.78 1.79
C LEU A 75 -1.51 -8.26 1.80
N TRP A 76 -0.41 -7.69 1.29
CA TRP A 76 -0.22 -6.23 1.23
C TRP A 76 -1.29 -5.56 0.39
N LEU A 77 -1.58 -6.09 -0.81
CA LEU A 77 -2.56 -5.49 -1.70
C LEU A 77 -3.99 -5.64 -1.18
N ASN A 78 -4.36 -6.80 -0.62
CA ASN A 78 -5.68 -6.95 0.01
C ASN A 78 -5.84 -5.95 1.17
N HIS A 79 -4.81 -5.76 2.00
CA HIS A 79 -4.85 -4.77 3.08
C HIS A 79 -5.04 -3.34 2.55
N VAL A 80 -4.31 -2.97 1.50
CA VAL A 80 -4.47 -1.66 0.85
C VAL A 80 -5.87 -1.49 0.25
N PHE A 81 -6.38 -2.50 -0.45
CA PHE A 81 -7.73 -2.44 -1.02
C PHE A 81 -8.80 -2.25 0.04
N GLU A 82 -8.75 -3.05 1.11
CA GLU A 82 -9.75 -3.00 2.18
C GLU A 82 -9.63 -1.74 3.04
N HIS A 83 -8.45 -1.49 3.62
CA HIS A 83 -8.28 -0.49 4.68
C HIS A 83 -8.00 0.92 4.16
N LEU A 84 -7.34 1.05 3.00
CA LEU A 84 -7.09 2.37 2.39
C LEU A 84 -8.18 2.77 1.41
N PHE A 85 -8.63 1.86 0.55
CA PHE A 85 -9.58 2.19 -0.52
C PHE A 85 -11.03 1.74 -0.26
N GLY A 86 -11.30 0.99 0.82
CA GLY A 86 -12.66 0.54 1.16
C GLY A 86 -13.23 -0.48 0.17
N ILE A 87 -12.36 -1.19 -0.57
CA ILE A 87 -12.74 -2.22 -1.54
C ILE A 87 -12.85 -3.55 -0.79
N GLU A 88 -14.06 -4.06 -0.66
CA GLU A 88 -14.35 -5.32 0.06
C GLU A 88 -14.55 -6.52 -0.88
N GLU A 89 -14.58 -6.31 -2.20
CA GLU A 89 -14.69 -7.39 -3.19
C GLU A 89 -13.31 -7.85 -3.70
N PRO A 90 -13.10 -9.14 -4.00
CA PRO A 90 -11.83 -9.61 -4.55
C PRO A 90 -11.51 -8.97 -5.91
N LEU A 91 -10.24 -8.61 -6.12
CA LEU A 91 -9.77 -8.17 -7.43
C LEU A 91 -9.74 -9.37 -8.40
N THR A 92 -10.47 -9.22 -9.50
CA THR A 92 -10.60 -10.18 -10.60
C THR A 92 -10.76 -9.42 -11.91
N ALA A 93 -10.72 -10.13 -13.05
CA ALA A 93 -11.08 -9.55 -14.35
C ALA A 93 -12.45 -8.82 -14.33
N ALA A 94 -13.44 -9.37 -13.63
CA ALA A 94 -14.80 -8.84 -13.58
C ALA A 94 -14.97 -7.60 -12.67
N SER A 95 -14.06 -7.40 -11.72
CA SER A 95 -14.06 -6.23 -10.82
C SER A 95 -13.02 -5.17 -11.21
N ALA A 96 -12.21 -5.43 -12.24
CA ALA A 96 -11.09 -4.59 -12.65
C ALA A 96 -11.48 -3.12 -12.88
N ASP A 97 -12.52 -2.86 -13.69
CA ASP A 97 -12.90 -1.47 -14.00
C ASP A 97 -13.49 -0.74 -12.80
N ARG A 98 -14.35 -1.40 -12.01
CA ARG A 98 -14.95 -0.79 -10.81
C ARG A 98 -13.90 -0.42 -9.77
N THR A 99 -12.94 -1.31 -9.54
CA THR A 99 -11.84 -1.09 -8.59
C THR A 99 -10.90 0.00 -9.09
N TYR A 100 -10.60 0.04 -10.40
CA TYR A 100 -9.84 1.13 -11.02
C TYR A 100 -10.51 2.48 -10.81
N ASP A 101 -11.81 2.57 -11.12
CA ASP A 101 -12.57 3.82 -11.01
C ASP A 101 -12.62 4.29 -9.55
N THR A 102 -12.85 3.37 -8.62
CA THR A 102 -12.84 3.67 -7.17
C THR A 102 -11.50 4.27 -6.73
N ILE A 103 -10.38 3.62 -7.08
CA ILE A 103 -9.04 4.10 -6.73
C ILE A 103 -8.77 5.44 -7.41
N ALA A 104 -9.06 5.57 -8.71
CA ALA A 104 -8.82 6.78 -9.47
C ALA A 104 -9.60 7.97 -8.91
N THR A 105 -10.87 7.77 -8.53
CA THR A 105 -11.69 8.80 -7.87
C THR A 105 -11.12 9.18 -6.51
N LEU A 106 -10.75 8.20 -5.67
CA LEU A 106 -10.23 8.48 -4.34
C LEU A 106 -8.92 9.26 -4.39
N LEU A 107 -8.01 8.92 -5.33
CA LEU A 107 -6.73 9.61 -5.51
C LEU A 107 -6.86 11.08 -5.95
N GLN A 108 -8.03 11.54 -6.41
CA GLN A 108 -8.26 12.96 -6.69
C GLN A 108 -8.62 13.77 -5.44
N ARG A 109 -8.97 13.12 -4.33
CA ARG A 109 -9.38 13.82 -3.10
C ARG A 109 -8.19 14.36 -2.33
N GLU A 110 -8.42 15.42 -1.57
CA GLU A 110 -7.38 16.07 -0.75
C GLU A 110 -6.84 15.14 0.34
N ASP A 111 -7.69 14.30 0.93
CA ASP A 111 -7.32 13.33 1.97
C ASP A 111 -6.54 12.11 1.45
N TYR A 112 -6.33 12.02 0.14
CA TYR A 112 -5.44 11.04 -0.51
C TYR A 112 -4.16 11.68 -1.08
N ARG A 113 -3.92 12.97 -0.80
CA ARG A 113 -2.64 13.62 -1.14
C ARG A 113 -1.50 13.03 -0.30
N PRO A 114 -0.25 13.05 -0.78
CA PRO A 114 0.88 12.44 -0.07
C PRO A 114 1.04 12.87 1.38
N ARG A 115 0.91 14.17 1.71
CA ARG A 115 0.97 14.66 3.11
C ARG A 115 -0.20 14.19 3.95
N ALA A 116 -1.42 14.21 3.40
CA ALA A 116 -2.60 13.75 4.10
C ALA A 116 -2.50 12.25 4.43
N LEU A 117 -1.98 11.45 3.49
CA LEU A 117 -1.73 10.02 3.72
C LEU A 117 -0.59 9.78 4.71
N PHE A 118 0.47 10.58 4.67
CA PHE A 118 1.57 10.50 5.66
C PHE A 118 1.03 10.66 7.09
N GLU A 119 0.21 11.68 7.32
CA GLU A 119 -0.45 11.92 8.61
C GLU A 119 -1.45 10.80 8.95
N ARG A 120 -2.31 10.40 7.99
CA ARG A 120 -3.30 9.34 8.20
C ARG A 120 -2.68 7.99 8.54
N PHE A 121 -1.50 7.69 8.00
CA PHE A 121 -0.74 6.48 8.31
C PHE A 121 0.04 6.58 9.62
N ASN A 122 -0.03 7.72 10.32
CA ASN A 122 0.69 7.95 11.57
C ASN A 122 2.19 7.70 11.40
N ILE A 123 2.79 8.19 10.31
CA ILE A 123 4.22 8.03 10.06
C ILE A 123 4.97 9.10 10.86
N GLU A 124 5.85 8.67 11.76
CA GLU A 124 6.68 9.59 12.56
C GLU A 124 7.95 9.99 11.78
N VAL A 125 8.57 9.02 11.11
CA VAL A 125 9.81 9.20 10.37
C VAL A 125 9.75 8.44 9.05
N ILE A 126 10.10 9.13 7.96
CA ILE A 126 10.40 8.52 6.67
C ILE A 126 11.80 8.91 6.21
N ALA A 127 12.63 7.92 5.94
CA ALA A 127 13.93 8.11 5.29
C ALA A 127 13.84 7.73 3.80
N THR A 128 14.53 8.50 2.97
CA THR A 128 14.70 8.22 1.54
C THR A 128 16.15 7.86 1.25
N THR A 129 16.44 7.44 0.01
CA THR A 129 17.79 7.06 -0.41
C THR A 129 18.15 7.80 -1.68
N GLU A 130 19.22 8.60 -1.62
CA GLU A 130 19.73 9.43 -2.70
C GLU A 130 21.17 9.08 -3.05
N GLY A 131 21.59 9.46 -4.25
CA GLY A 131 22.99 9.42 -4.65
C GLY A 131 23.81 10.46 -3.89
N ALA A 132 25.09 10.17 -3.66
CA ALA A 132 26.00 11.07 -2.93
C ALA A 132 26.20 12.46 -3.61
N LEU A 133 25.82 12.59 -4.88
CA LEU A 133 25.92 13.81 -5.67
C LEU A 133 24.58 14.55 -5.80
N ASP A 134 23.49 14.00 -5.26
CA ASP A 134 22.17 14.61 -5.37
C ASP A 134 22.11 15.87 -4.49
N ASP A 135 21.47 16.92 -5.02
CA ASP A 135 21.45 18.22 -4.36
C ASP A 135 20.50 18.29 -3.16
N LEU A 136 19.72 17.24 -2.88
CA LEU A 136 18.70 17.16 -1.82
C LEU A 136 17.69 18.34 -1.82
N LYS A 137 17.37 18.90 -3.00
CA LYS A 137 16.45 20.04 -3.10
C LYS A 137 15.07 19.73 -2.54
N TRP A 138 14.57 18.51 -2.74
CA TRP A 138 13.24 18.11 -2.29
C TRP A 138 13.16 17.99 -0.76
N HIS A 139 14.22 17.52 -0.10
CA HIS A 139 14.31 17.49 1.36
C HIS A 139 14.27 18.90 1.95
N ARG A 140 15.00 19.85 1.36
CA ARG A 140 14.94 21.26 1.79
C ARG A 140 13.55 21.83 1.59
N THR A 141 12.95 21.63 0.42
CA THR A 141 11.57 22.07 0.16
C THR A 141 10.61 21.52 1.19
N ILE A 142 10.66 20.23 1.52
CA ILE A 142 9.80 19.61 2.54
C ILE A 142 10.00 20.29 3.89
N ARG A 143 11.25 20.43 4.37
CA ARG A 143 11.56 21.10 5.63
C ARG A 143 11.02 22.52 5.71
N ASP A 144 11.13 23.27 4.61
CA ASP A 144 10.79 24.70 4.58
C ASP A 144 9.29 24.96 4.34
N SER A 145 8.50 23.90 4.09
CA SER A 145 7.13 24.01 3.58
C SER A 145 6.03 23.65 4.59
N GLY A 146 6.38 23.47 5.87
CA GLY A 146 5.50 23.23 7.02
C GLY A 146 4.10 22.74 6.66
#